data_AF-A0A8C0H299-F1
#
_entry.id   AF-A0A8C0H299-F1
#
_cell.length_a   1.000
_cell.length_b   1.000
_cell.length_c   1.000
_cell.angle_alpha   90.00
_cell.angle_beta   90.00
_cell.angle_gamma   90.00
#
_symmetry.space_group_name_H-M   'P 1'
#
loop_
_entity.id
_entity.type
_entity.pdbx_description
1 polymer ?
#
loop_
_entity_poly.entity_id
_entity_poly.type
_entity_poly.pdbx_seq_one_letter_code
_entity_poly.pdbx_strand_id
1 'polypeptide(L)'
;MALDLYRTPAQKLDKFIFDVLQPDSTFLRQAGQAINTICEFLKKNCFADCPPPRIKVLKVVKGGSLGKGTSLKDSSDADLLVFLNCFKGYGDQETNRAGIIKEIKRMLEKCQQEKHFEVFIEQSRWPNPRVLSFKMSSETLDESIEIDVLPAWHAPVCLYSLPASGAKPMSQVYEELIQSCSRGGEFSTCFTELQRDFVVDRRTKVKSLIRLVKYWYKQVQQPGTSIPDMCLRRHFSRSCTPAFYYFFSFGGSTPV
;
A
#
# COMPACT_ATOMS: atom_id res chain seq x y z
N MET A 1 2.21 28.17 -7.18
CA MET A 1 3.57 27.82 -7.65
C MET A 1 4.10 26.74 -6.75
N ALA A 2 4.23 25.50 -7.22
CA ALA A 2 4.83 24.44 -6.42
C ALA A 2 6.28 24.81 -6.11
N LEU A 3 6.66 24.76 -4.84
CA LEU A 3 8.07 24.91 -4.46
C LEU A 3 8.86 23.77 -5.11
N ASP A 4 9.92 24.12 -5.82
CA ASP A 4 10.83 23.17 -6.42
C ASP A 4 11.85 22.71 -5.38
N LEU A 5 11.94 21.39 -5.18
CA LEU A 5 12.91 20.78 -4.27
C LEU A 5 14.34 21.21 -4.62
N TYR A 6 14.69 21.28 -5.91
CA TYR A 6 16.04 21.60 -6.37
C TYR A 6 16.42 23.07 -6.13
N ARG A 7 15.42 23.96 -5.98
CA ARG A 7 15.62 25.38 -5.66
C ARG A 7 15.53 25.66 -4.17
N THR A 8 15.19 24.67 -3.35
CA THR A 8 15.04 24.83 -1.91
C THR A 8 16.42 24.71 -1.24
N PRO A 9 16.92 25.75 -0.54
CA PRO A 9 18.17 25.67 0.21
C PRO A 9 18.10 24.59 1.29
N ALA A 10 19.24 23.94 1.58
CA ALA A 10 19.30 22.84 2.55
C ALA A 10 18.70 23.22 3.92
N GLN A 11 18.92 24.45 4.40
CA GLN A 11 18.39 24.91 5.70
C GLN A 11 16.86 25.08 5.70
N LYS A 12 16.21 25.10 4.53
CA LYS A 12 14.75 25.26 4.39
C LYS A 12 14.03 23.94 4.09
N LEU A 13 14.74 22.81 4.02
CA LEU A 13 14.13 21.51 3.70
C LEU A 13 13.06 21.09 4.71
N ASP A 14 13.24 21.39 5.99
CA ASP A 14 12.22 21.08 7.01
C ASP A 14 10.93 21.86 6.80
N LYS A 15 11.06 23.15 6.47
CA LYS A 15 9.92 24.00 6.12
C LYS A 15 9.24 23.50 4.84
N PHE A 16 10.03 23.12 3.84
CA PHE A 16 9.50 22.52 2.61
C PHE A 16 8.72 21.23 2.88
N ILE A 17 9.24 20.34 3.73
CA ILE A 17 8.53 19.11 4.11
C ILE A 17 7.20 19.44 4.79
N PHE A 18 7.19 20.38 5.72
CA PHE A 18 5.99 20.77 6.46
C PHE A 18 4.94 21.46 5.55
N ASP A 19 5.35 22.44 4.76
CA ASP A 19 4.44 23.27 3.95
C ASP A 19 3.95 22.54 2.69
N VAL A 20 4.77 21.66 2.11
CA VAL A 20 4.53 21.10 0.76
C VAL A 20 4.27 19.60 0.78
N LEU A 21 5.00 18.83 1.60
CA LEU A 21 4.96 17.37 1.53
C LEU A 21 4.01 16.72 2.52
N GLN A 22 3.78 17.35 3.68
CA GLN A 22 2.97 16.78 4.73
C GLN A 22 1.47 16.90 4.39
N PRO A 23 0.72 15.79 4.40
CA PRO A 23 -0.72 15.83 4.15
C PRO A 23 -1.46 16.58 5.26
N ASP A 24 -2.64 17.11 4.94
CA ASP A 24 -3.48 17.76 5.94
C ASP A 24 -3.97 16.76 7.00
N SER A 25 -3.96 17.19 8.25
CA SER A 25 -4.34 16.32 9.38
C SER A 25 -5.84 15.98 9.39
N THR A 26 -6.69 16.87 8.89
CA THR A 26 -8.13 16.64 8.72
C THR A 26 -8.37 15.63 7.61
N PHE A 27 -7.67 15.78 6.48
CA PHE A 27 -7.72 14.81 5.39
C PHE A 27 -7.32 13.41 5.87
N LEU A 28 -6.18 13.27 6.55
CA LEU A 28 -5.72 11.97 7.07
C LEU A 28 -6.73 11.33 8.03
N ARG A 29 -7.41 12.14 8.86
CA ARG A 29 -8.45 11.65 9.76
C ARG A 29 -9.68 11.16 8.98
N GLN A 30 -10.17 11.94 8.02
CA GLN A 30 -11.32 11.58 7.18
C GLN A 30 -11.03 10.31 6.34
N ALA A 31 -9.88 10.27 5.67
CA ALA A 31 -9.43 9.10 4.92
C ALA A 31 -9.31 7.87 5.83
N GLY A 32 -8.75 8.04 7.04
CA GLY A 32 -8.66 6.97 8.03
C GLY A 32 -10.03 6.41 8.46
N GLN A 33 -11.03 7.27 8.62
CA GLN A 33 -12.41 6.90 8.95
C GLN A 33 -13.08 6.14 7.80
N ALA A 34 -13.04 6.67 6.58
CA ALA A 34 -13.61 6.01 5.42
C ALA A 34 -12.97 4.64 5.17
N ILE A 35 -11.64 4.53 5.29
CA ILE A 35 -10.93 3.25 5.21
C ILE A 35 -11.39 2.28 6.31
N ASN A 36 -11.60 2.74 7.55
CA ASN A 36 -12.15 1.90 8.61
C ASN A 36 -13.53 1.35 8.24
N THR A 37 -14.42 2.20 7.71
CA THR A 37 -15.75 1.79 7.25
C THR A 37 -15.66 0.73 6.16
N ILE A 38 -14.77 0.91 5.18
CA ILE A 38 -14.53 -0.08 4.12
C ILE A 38 -13.99 -1.40 4.70
N CYS A 39 -13.02 -1.35 5.61
CA CYS A 39 -12.47 -2.54 6.26
C CYS A 39 -13.54 -3.31 7.03
N GLU A 40 -14.41 -2.63 7.78
CA GLU A 40 -15.50 -3.26 8.52
C GLU A 40 -16.55 -3.86 7.59
N PHE A 41 -16.89 -3.15 6.50
CA PHE A 41 -17.81 -3.62 5.49
C PHE A 41 -17.30 -4.91 4.84
N LEU A 42 -16.04 -4.92 4.38
CA LEU A 42 -15.43 -6.11 3.76
C LEU A 42 -15.39 -7.29 4.73
N LYS A 43 -15.06 -7.06 6.01
CA LYS A 43 -15.04 -8.12 7.02
C LYS A 43 -16.41 -8.75 7.25
N LYS A 44 -17.48 -7.95 7.27
CA LYS A 44 -18.84 -8.41 7.59
C LYS A 44 -19.56 -9.00 6.39
N ASN A 45 -19.42 -8.38 5.22
CA ASN A 45 -20.31 -8.62 4.09
C ASN A 45 -19.66 -9.37 2.92
N CYS A 46 -18.32 -9.33 2.77
CA CYS A 46 -17.69 -9.67 1.49
C CYS A 46 -17.94 -11.11 1.00
N PHE A 47 -18.19 -12.05 1.91
CA PHE A 47 -18.47 -13.45 1.59
C PHE A 47 -19.64 -14.02 2.39
N ALA A 48 -20.52 -13.14 2.88
CA ALA A 48 -21.65 -13.52 3.74
C ALA A 48 -22.66 -14.44 3.02
N ASP A 49 -22.84 -14.20 1.71
CA ASP A 49 -23.79 -14.92 0.85
C ASP A 49 -23.21 -16.22 0.27
N CYS A 50 -21.94 -16.54 0.53
CA CYS A 50 -21.29 -17.74 -0.02
C CYS A 50 -21.76 -19.03 0.69
N PRO A 51 -21.96 -20.13 -0.07
CA PRO A 51 -22.29 -21.42 0.52
C PRO A 51 -21.11 -21.99 1.34
N PRO A 52 -21.36 -22.90 2.29
CA PRO A 52 -20.29 -23.57 3.04
C PRO A 52 -19.38 -24.42 2.13
N PRO A 53 -18.06 -24.51 2.42
CA PRO A 53 -17.34 -23.83 3.51
C PRO A 53 -17.15 -22.33 3.24
N ARG A 54 -17.56 -21.49 4.19
CA ARG A 54 -17.55 -20.03 4.02
C ARG A 54 -16.14 -19.46 4.00
N ILE A 55 -15.85 -18.66 2.97
CA ILE A 55 -14.70 -17.77 2.94
C ILE A 55 -14.88 -16.70 4.03
N LYS A 56 -13.83 -16.44 4.80
CA LYS A 56 -13.82 -15.44 5.87
C LYS A 56 -12.62 -14.53 5.71
N VAL A 57 -12.85 -13.24 5.85
CA VAL A 57 -11.79 -12.25 6.06
C VAL A 57 -11.30 -12.42 7.50
N LEU A 58 -10.11 -12.99 7.66
CA LEU A 58 -9.45 -13.20 8.95
C LEU A 58 -9.02 -11.86 9.56
N LYS A 59 -8.42 -11.01 8.73
CA LYS A 59 -7.83 -9.74 9.15
C LYS A 59 -7.76 -8.78 7.96
N VAL A 60 -7.83 -7.49 8.26
CA VAL A 60 -7.47 -6.44 7.29
C VAL A 60 -6.37 -5.60 7.92
N VAL A 61 -5.25 -5.45 7.22
CA VAL A 61 -4.09 -4.66 7.65
C VAL A 61 -3.98 -3.43 6.76
N LYS A 62 -3.72 -2.27 7.38
CA LYS A 62 -3.40 -1.03 6.67
C LYS A 62 -1.88 -0.96 6.46
N GLY A 63 -1.46 -1.11 5.22
CA GLY A 63 -0.11 -0.89 4.73
C GLY A 63 0.01 0.46 4.01
N GLY A 64 0.84 0.51 2.97
CA GLY A 64 1.08 1.73 2.21
C GLY A 64 1.75 2.85 3.00
N SER A 65 1.83 4.02 2.40
CA SER A 65 2.35 5.20 3.08
C SER A 65 1.46 5.67 4.23
N LEU A 66 0.14 5.47 4.12
CA LEU A 66 -0.79 5.78 5.21
C LEU A 66 -0.53 4.92 6.44
N GLY A 67 -0.39 3.60 6.28
CA GLY A 67 -0.09 2.68 7.38
C GLY A 67 1.31 2.89 7.98
N LYS A 68 2.29 3.27 7.16
CA LYS A 68 3.67 3.56 7.60
C LYS A 68 3.83 4.96 8.23
N GLY A 69 2.86 5.85 8.04
CA GLY A 69 2.93 7.25 8.47
C GLY A 69 3.91 8.09 7.66
N THR A 70 4.05 7.80 6.36
CA THR A 70 4.96 8.45 5.39
C THR A 70 4.22 8.97 4.15
N SER A 71 2.91 9.18 4.27
CA SER A 71 2.07 9.79 3.24
C SER A 71 2.57 11.15 2.79
N LEU A 72 2.40 11.42 1.50
CA LEU A 72 2.68 12.69 0.84
C LEU A 72 1.36 13.39 0.51
N LYS A 73 1.35 14.72 0.64
CA LYS A 73 0.26 15.54 0.13
C LYS A 73 0.03 15.27 -1.37
N ASP A 74 -1.24 15.24 -1.79
CA ASP A 74 -1.72 15.04 -3.16
C ASP A 74 -1.31 13.72 -3.85
N SER A 75 -0.62 12.84 -3.15
CA SER A 75 -0.12 11.59 -3.72
C SER A 75 -0.02 10.48 -2.67
N SER A 76 -0.97 10.50 -1.74
CA SER A 76 -1.13 9.53 -0.67
C SER A 76 -1.67 8.21 -1.20
N ASP A 77 -1.12 7.13 -0.66
CA ASP A 77 -1.46 5.75 -0.97
C ASP A 77 -1.78 4.99 0.33
N ALA A 78 -2.78 4.12 0.28
CA ALA A 78 -3.12 3.19 1.35
C ALA A 78 -3.30 1.77 0.81
N ASP A 79 -2.49 0.84 1.30
CA ASP A 79 -2.65 -0.58 0.98
C ASP A 79 -3.57 -1.23 2.02
N LEU A 80 -4.63 -1.91 1.59
CA LEU A 80 -5.52 -2.70 2.42
C LEU A 80 -5.27 -4.19 2.15
N LEU A 81 -4.53 -4.85 3.03
CA LEU A 81 -4.22 -6.28 2.89
C LEU A 81 -5.35 -7.08 3.52
N VAL A 82 -6.08 -7.83 2.70
CA VAL A 82 -7.23 -8.62 3.11
C VAL A 82 -6.80 -10.08 3.25
N PHE A 83 -6.59 -10.51 4.49
CA PHE A 83 -6.17 -11.86 4.82
C PHE A 83 -7.37 -12.80 4.87
N LEU A 84 -7.32 -13.89 4.13
CA LEU A 84 -8.45 -14.80 3.93
C LEU A 84 -8.12 -16.23 4.34
N ASN A 85 -9.11 -16.96 4.87
CA ASN A 85 -8.96 -18.36 5.27
C ASN A 85 -8.98 -19.37 4.10
N CYS A 86 -9.39 -18.91 2.91
CA CYS A 86 -9.48 -19.75 1.73
C CYS A 86 -8.10 -20.09 1.19
N PHE A 87 -7.13 -19.18 1.29
CA PHE A 87 -5.78 -19.41 0.82
C PHE A 87 -5.03 -20.43 1.69
N LYS A 88 -4.40 -21.41 1.07
CA LYS A 88 -3.63 -22.49 1.74
C LYS A 88 -2.12 -22.33 1.68
N GLY A 89 -1.64 -21.41 0.84
CA GLY A 89 -0.22 -21.13 0.66
C GLY A 89 -0.02 -20.07 -0.42
N TYR A 90 1.23 -19.76 -0.72
CA TYR A 90 1.60 -18.77 -1.72
C TYR A 90 1.09 -19.12 -3.13
N GLY A 91 1.30 -20.36 -3.60
CA GLY A 91 0.82 -20.79 -4.93
C GLY A 91 -0.70 -20.79 -5.07
N ASP A 92 -1.41 -21.10 -3.97
CA ASP A 92 -2.87 -21.08 -3.93
C ASP A 92 -3.41 -19.64 -4.00
N GLN A 93 -2.76 -18.68 -3.32
CA GLN A 93 -3.04 -17.26 -3.48
C GLN A 93 -2.84 -16.80 -4.93
N GLU A 94 -1.73 -17.16 -5.57
CA GLU A 94 -1.45 -16.78 -6.95
C GLU A 94 -2.52 -17.30 -7.92
N THR A 95 -2.98 -18.53 -7.72
CA THR A 95 -3.97 -19.18 -8.57
C THR A 95 -5.38 -18.60 -8.37
N ASN A 96 -5.77 -18.33 -7.12
CA ASN A 96 -7.17 -18.04 -6.77
C ASN A 96 -7.48 -16.55 -6.50
N ARG A 97 -6.48 -15.67 -6.42
CA ARG A 97 -6.70 -14.24 -6.11
C ARG A 97 -7.63 -13.50 -7.08
N ALA A 98 -7.69 -13.89 -8.35
CA ALA A 98 -8.52 -13.22 -9.34
C ALA A 98 -10.02 -13.28 -8.98
N GLY A 99 -10.50 -14.44 -8.55
CA GLY A 99 -11.89 -14.62 -8.10
C GLY A 99 -12.20 -13.81 -6.84
N ILE A 100 -11.24 -13.77 -5.91
CA ILE A 100 -11.34 -12.97 -4.68
C ILE A 100 -11.41 -11.47 -4.98
N ILE A 101 -10.55 -10.96 -5.87
CA ILE A 101 -10.56 -9.54 -6.27
C ILE A 101 -11.89 -9.16 -6.93
N LYS A 102 -12.42 -10.03 -7.78
CA LYS A 102 -13.74 -9.82 -8.41
C LYS A 102 -14.84 -9.67 -7.36
N GLU A 103 -14.82 -10.50 -6.33
CA GLU A 103 -15.80 -10.45 -5.25
C GLU A 103 -15.63 -9.20 -4.36
N ILE A 104 -14.39 -8.86 -4.00
CA ILE A 104 -14.10 -7.61 -3.27
C ILE A 104 -14.59 -6.41 -4.08
N LYS A 105 -14.37 -6.38 -5.39
CA LYS A 105 -14.86 -5.30 -6.28
C LYS A 105 -16.37 -5.17 -6.21
N ARG A 106 -17.10 -6.28 -6.40
CA ARG A 106 -18.57 -6.32 -6.29
C ARG A 106 -19.06 -5.76 -4.95
N MET A 107 -18.33 -6.05 -3.88
CA MET A 107 -18.65 -5.61 -2.52
C MET A 107 -18.31 -4.15 -2.27
N LEU A 108 -17.24 -3.61 -2.86
CA LEU A 108 -16.94 -2.19 -2.82
C LEU A 108 -18.00 -1.37 -3.58
N GLU A 109 -18.46 -1.83 -4.75
CA GLU A 109 -19.54 -1.19 -5.49
C GLU A 109 -20.84 -1.15 -4.67
N LYS A 110 -21.17 -2.23 -3.95
CA LYS A 110 -22.30 -2.27 -3.01
C LYS A 110 -22.09 -1.31 -1.82
N CYS A 111 -20.90 -1.28 -1.24
CA CYS A 111 -20.55 -0.36 -0.16
C CYS A 111 -20.71 1.11 -0.60
N GLN A 112 -20.30 1.41 -1.83
CA GLN A 112 -20.43 2.74 -2.44
C GLN A 112 -21.89 3.19 -2.48
N GLN A 113 -22.79 2.30 -2.91
CA GLN A 113 -24.24 2.55 -2.95
C GLN A 113 -24.84 2.74 -1.55
N GLU A 114 -24.42 1.94 -0.56
CA GLU A 114 -24.98 1.98 0.79
C GLU A 114 -24.44 3.10 1.67
N LYS A 115 -23.20 3.55 1.43
CA LYS A 115 -22.48 4.48 2.31
C LYS A 115 -22.19 5.84 1.68
N HIS A 116 -22.60 6.05 0.43
CA HIS A 116 -22.49 7.32 -0.30
C HIS A 116 -21.05 7.87 -0.36
N PHE A 117 -20.05 7.00 -0.56
CA PHE A 117 -18.69 7.45 -0.86
C PHE A 117 -18.54 7.64 -2.38
N GLU A 118 -17.86 8.70 -2.82
CA GLU A 118 -17.43 8.80 -4.21
C GLU A 118 -16.15 7.96 -4.38
N VAL A 119 -16.26 6.85 -5.13
CA VAL A 119 -15.15 5.94 -5.39
C VAL A 119 -15.04 5.71 -6.89
N PHE A 120 -13.85 5.96 -7.43
CA PHE A 120 -13.51 5.56 -8.79
C PHE A 120 -12.69 4.28 -8.74
N ILE A 121 -13.30 3.15 -9.11
CA ILE A 121 -12.63 1.85 -9.13
C ILE A 121 -11.91 1.67 -10.47
N GLU A 122 -10.59 1.47 -10.42
CA GLU A 122 -9.78 1.23 -11.61
C GLU A 122 -9.98 -0.21 -12.11
N GLN A 123 -10.16 -0.35 -13.42
CA GLN A 123 -10.33 -1.67 -14.04
C GLN A 123 -8.96 -2.26 -14.40
N SER A 124 -8.63 -3.41 -13.82
CA SER A 124 -7.44 -4.16 -14.22
C SER A 124 -7.52 -4.57 -15.69
N ARG A 125 -6.42 -4.37 -16.42
CA ARG A 125 -6.21 -4.89 -17.78
C ARG A 125 -5.72 -6.34 -17.81
N TRP A 126 -5.32 -6.87 -16.66
CA TRP A 126 -4.74 -8.20 -16.52
C TRP A 126 -5.77 -9.22 -16.04
N PRO A 127 -5.73 -10.46 -16.56
CA PRO A 127 -6.68 -11.52 -16.19
C PRO A 127 -6.51 -12.02 -14.75
N ASN A 128 -5.29 -11.94 -14.18
CA ASN A 128 -5.00 -12.28 -12.79
C ASN A 128 -4.39 -11.09 -12.04
N PRO A 129 -5.19 -10.08 -11.68
CA PRO A 129 -4.70 -8.92 -10.94
C PRO A 129 -4.18 -9.32 -9.56
N ARG A 130 -3.20 -8.57 -9.05
CA ARG A 130 -2.72 -8.71 -7.66
C ARG A 130 -3.42 -7.75 -6.71
N VAL A 131 -3.98 -6.70 -7.27
CA VAL A 131 -4.46 -5.52 -6.57
C VAL A 131 -5.75 -5.05 -7.23
N LEU A 132 -6.64 -4.54 -6.40
CA LEU A 132 -7.80 -3.75 -6.81
C LEU A 132 -7.57 -2.31 -6.35
N SER A 133 -7.34 -1.42 -7.30
CA SER A 133 -7.05 -0.02 -7.03
C SER A 133 -8.31 0.83 -7.19
N PHE A 134 -8.50 1.79 -6.28
CA PHE A 134 -9.54 2.79 -6.41
C PHE A 134 -9.13 4.12 -5.79
N LYS A 135 -9.73 5.21 -6.23
CA LYS A 135 -9.48 6.55 -5.68
C LYS A 135 -10.68 7.06 -4.91
N MET A 136 -10.38 7.74 -3.80
CA MET A 136 -11.35 8.44 -2.98
C MET A 136 -10.90 9.90 -2.84
N SER A 137 -11.78 10.83 -3.17
CA SER A 137 -11.56 12.28 -3.10
C SER A 137 -12.33 12.89 -1.94
N SER A 138 -11.78 13.96 -1.35
CA SER A 138 -12.52 14.83 -0.45
C SER A 138 -13.11 16.00 -1.24
N GLU A 139 -14.43 16.15 -1.19
CA GLU A 139 -15.12 17.31 -1.79
C GLU A 139 -14.68 18.66 -1.18
N THR A 140 -14.14 18.62 0.05
CA THR A 140 -13.84 19.84 0.83
C THR A 140 -12.37 20.24 0.83
N LEU A 141 -11.45 19.31 0.59
CA LEU A 141 -10.00 19.54 0.76
C LEU A 141 -9.21 19.49 -0.55
N ASP A 142 -9.86 19.23 -1.70
CA ASP A 142 -9.19 19.02 -3.00
C ASP A 142 -8.01 18.01 -2.93
N GLU A 143 -8.11 17.07 -1.98
CA GLU A 143 -7.13 16.01 -1.73
C GLU A 143 -7.78 14.66 -2.08
N SER A 144 -6.98 13.75 -2.62
CA SER A 144 -7.40 12.39 -2.94
C SER A 144 -6.41 11.36 -2.41
N ILE A 145 -6.91 10.16 -2.16
CA ILE A 145 -6.12 9.00 -1.75
C ILE A 145 -6.37 7.84 -2.70
N GLU A 146 -5.29 7.25 -3.16
CA GLU A 146 -5.31 5.98 -3.90
C GLU A 146 -5.29 4.84 -2.90
N ILE A 147 -6.24 3.93 -3.02
CA ILE A 147 -6.42 2.80 -2.13
C ILE A 147 -6.26 1.52 -2.95
N ASP A 148 -5.31 0.70 -2.54
CA ASP A 148 -5.00 -0.59 -3.14
C ASP A 148 -5.47 -1.71 -2.23
N VAL A 149 -6.39 -2.56 -2.69
CA VAL A 149 -6.84 -3.73 -1.94
C VAL A 149 -6.13 -4.97 -2.47
N LEU A 150 -5.37 -5.64 -1.61
CA LEU A 150 -4.58 -6.82 -1.99
C LEU A 150 -5.00 -8.02 -1.14
N PRO A 151 -5.60 -9.06 -1.74
CA PRO A 151 -5.87 -10.29 -1.01
C PRO A 151 -4.55 -11.03 -0.76
N ALA A 152 -4.39 -11.52 0.47
CA ALA A 152 -3.16 -12.17 0.90
C ALA A 152 -3.44 -13.45 1.69
N TRP A 153 -2.57 -14.43 1.54
CA TRP A 153 -2.52 -15.59 2.40
C TRP A 153 -2.03 -15.19 3.79
N HIS A 154 -2.74 -15.64 4.81
CA HIS A 154 -2.31 -15.46 6.19
C HIS A 154 -1.28 -16.53 6.54
N ALA A 155 -0.02 -16.28 6.17
CA ALA A 155 1.08 -17.19 6.49
C ALA A 155 1.11 -17.47 8.01
N PRO A 156 1.43 -18.69 8.46
CA PRO A 156 1.46 -19.07 9.88
C PRO A 156 2.30 -18.14 10.75
N VAL A 157 3.28 -17.45 10.16
CA VAL A 157 4.05 -16.36 10.79
C VAL A 157 3.18 -15.29 11.44
N CYS A 158 2.04 -14.96 10.82
CA CYS A 158 1.13 -13.92 11.29
C CYS A 158 0.25 -14.40 12.46
N LEU A 159 0.21 -15.71 12.76
CA LEU A 159 -0.41 -16.25 13.99
C LEU A 159 0.49 -16.09 15.22
N TYR A 160 1.82 -16.19 15.04
CA TYR A 160 2.77 -16.24 16.15
C TYR A 160 3.59 -14.95 16.34
N SER A 161 3.51 -14.02 15.39
CA SER A 161 4.08 -12.69 15.54
C SER A 161 3.17 -11.84 16.43
N LEU A 162 3.34 -11.97 17.75
CA LEU A 162 2.77 -11.00 18.69
C LEU A 162 3.37 -9.62 18.39
N PRO A 163 2.54 -8.58 18.15
CA PRO A 163 3.02 -7.22 17.83
C PRO A 163 3.93 -6.61 18.91
N ALA A 164 4.00 -7.20 20.10
CA ALA A 164 4.68 -6.65 21.26
C ALA A 164 6.13 -7.12 21.48
N SER A 165 6.64 -8.15 20.77
CA SER A 165 7.91 -8.79 21.19
C SER A 165 9.08 -8.69 20.21
N GLY A 166 8.93 -8.05 19.05
CA GLY A 166 10.01 -8.02 18.04
C GLY A 166 10.45 -9.42 17.57
N ALA A 167 9.58 -10.43 17.74
CA ALA A 167 9.88 -11.81 17.38
C ALA A 167 10.09 -11.93 15.86
N LYS A 168 11.16 -12.62 15.48
CA LYS A 168 11.40 -12.95 14.09
C LYS A 168 10.42 -14.03 13.63
N PRO A 169 9.96 -13.97 12.38
CA PRO A 169 9.31 -15.10 11.73
C PRO A 169 10.08 -16.41 11.86
N MET A 170 9.36 -17.51 11.94
CA MET A 170 9.94 -18.86 11.79
C MET A 170 10.61 -18.98 10.41
N SER A 171 11.80 -19.58 10.34
CA SER A 171 12.58 -19.67 9.08
C SER A 171 11.82 -20.43 8.00
N GLN A 172 11.03 -21.44 8.39
CA GLN A 172 10.23 -22.26 7.47
C GLN A 172 9.31 -21.40 6.57
N VAL A 173 8.81 -20.27 7.07
CA VAL A 173 7.93 -19.38 6.30
C VAL A 173 8.68 -18.74 5.12
N TYR A 174 9.95 -18.40 5.32
CA TYR A 174 10.81 -17.87 4.27
C TYR A 174 11.32 -18.99 3.35
N GLU A 175 11.58 -20.18 3.87
CA GLU A 175 11.93 -21.36 3.06
C GLU A 175 10.79 -21.72 2.10
N GLU A 176 9.55 -21.80 2.60
CA GLU A 176 8.34 -22.02 1.79
C GLU A 176 8.15 -20.91 0.76
N LEU A 177 8.40 -19.65 1.13
CA LEU A 177 8.36 -18.52 0.20
C LEU A 177 9.38 -18.71 -0.92
N ILE A 178 10.64 -19.01 -0.59
CA ILE A 178 11.72 -19.20 -1.57
C ILE A 178 11.40 -20.37 -2.51
N GLN A 179 10.84 -21.46 -1.99
CA GLN A 179 10.44 -22.62 -2.79
C GLN A 179 9.22 -22.34 -3.68
N SER A 180 8.26 -21.53 -3.21
CA SER A 180 7.02 -21.23 -3.94
C SER A 180 7.16 -20.11 -4.97
N CYS A 181 8.22 -19.32 -4.90
CA CYS A 181 8.30 -18.04 -5.60
C CYS A 181 9.14 -18.13 -6.87
N SER A 182 8.51 -17.96 -8.03
CA SER A 182 9.21 -17.80 -9.31
C SER A 182 9.73 -16.38 -9.55
N ARG A 183 9.21 -15.39 -8.79
CA ARG A 183 9.43 -13.94 -9.04
C ARG A 183 9.60 -13.14 -7.76
N GLY A 184 10.78 -12.54 -7.57
CA GLY A 184 11.07 -11.72 -6.39
C GLY A 184 10.00 -10.67 -6.09
N GLY A 185 9.46 -10.69 -4.87
CA GLY A 185 8.47 -9.73 -4.38
C GLY A 185 7.01 -10.08 -4.61
N GLU A 186 6.68 -11.20 -5.28
CA GLU A 186 5.28 -11.58 -5.58
C GLU A 186 4.37 -11.61 -4.34
N PHE A 187 4.89 -12.11 -3.22
CA PHE A 187 4.16 -12.30 -1.97
C PHE A 187 4.58 -11.34 -0.86
N SER A 188 5.14 -10.17 -1.23
CA SER A 188 5.56 -9.17 -0.24
C SER A 188 4.40 -8.69 0.65
N THR A 189 3.17 -8.76 0.14
CA THR A 189 1.93 -8.40 0.85
C THR A 189 1.64 -9.28 2.07
N CYS A 190 2.11 -10.53 2.07
CA CYS A 190 1.98 -11.43 3.22
C CYS A 190 2.79 -10.92 4.43
N PHE A 191 3.79 -10.07 4.19
CA PHE A 191 4.70 -9.53 5.19
C PHE A 191 4.46 -8.03 5.46
N THR A 192 3.34 -7.46 5.04
CA THR A 192 3.13 -6.01 5.18
C THR A 192 3.13 -5.53 6.62
N GLU A 193 2.75 -6.37 7.60
CA GLU A 193 2.89 -6.00 9.01
C GLU A 193 4.36 -5.75 9.37
N LEU A 194 5.27 -6.65 8.99
CA LEU A 194 6.71 -6.46 9.20
C LEU A 194 7.24 -5.22 8.47
N GLN A 195 6.78 -4.98 7.24
CA GLN A 195 7.16 -3.80 6.47
C GLN A 195 6.67 -2.50 7.10
N ARG A 196 5.44 -2.51 7.62
CA ARG A 196 4.85 -1.38 8.33
C ARG A 196 5.61 -1.13 9.63
N ASP A 197 5.78 -2.16 10.44
CA ASP A 197 6.36 -2.07 11.78
C ASP A 197 7.82 -1.61 11.73
N PHE A 198 8.55 -1.99 10.68
CA PHE A 198 9.89 -1.47 10.43
C PHE A 198 9.95 0.06 10.30
N VAL A 199 8.89 0.70 9.79
CA VAL A 199 8.84 2.16 9.53
C VAL A 199 8.03 2.90 10.60
N VAL A 200 6.99 2.30 11.14
CA VAL A 200 6.02 2.96 12.02
C VAL A 200 6.67 3.45 13.32
N ASP A 201 7.64 2.72 13.85
CA ASP A 201 8.33 3.07 15.10
C ASP A 201 9.52 4.02 14.89
N ARG A 202 9.77 4.47 13.66
CA ARG A 202 10.85 5.42 13.37
C ARG A 202 10.48 6.82 13.83
N ARG A 203 11.50 7.54 14.34
CA ARG A 203 11.38 8.95 14.77
C ARG A 203 10.76 9.81 13.68
N THR A 204 9.96 10.81 14.07
CA THR A 204 9.26 11.72 13.15
C THR A 204 10.21 12.34 12.12
N LYS A 205 11.42 12.73 12.52
CA LYS A 205 12.44 13.29 11.61
C LYS A 205 12.85 12.33 10.50
N VAL A 206 12.94 11.02 10.80
CA VAL A 206 13.23 9.99 9.80
C VAL A 206 12.06 9.85 8.83
N LYS A 207 10.82 9.87 9.33
CA LYS A 207 9.63 9.85 8.46
C LYS A 207 9.55 11.08 7.56
N SER A 208 9.95 12.25 8.05
CA SER A 208 10.09 13.48 7.24
C SER A 208 11.14 13.32 6.14
N LEU A 209 12.30 12.72 6.43
CA LEU A 209 13.30 12.40 5.41
C LEU A 209 12.77 11.39 4.38
N ILE A 210 12.03 10.37 4.82
CA ILE A 210 11.38 9.41 3.91
C ILE A 210 10.43 10.13 2.96
N ARG A 211 9.60 11.07 3.45
CA ARG A 211 8.74 11.90 2.59
C ARG A 211 9.55 12.68 1.56
N LEU A 212 10.66 13.30 1.97
CA LEU A 212 11.53 14.04 1.06
C LEU A 212 12.08 13.17 -0.06
N VAL A 213 12.59 11.97 0.27
CA VAL A 213 13.10 11.00 -0.70
C VAL A 213 11.97 10.48 -1.60
N LYS A 214 10.77 10.24 -1.05
CA LYS A 214 9.59 9.85 -1.83
C LYS A 214 9.22 10.90 -2.86
N TYR A 215 9.16 12.16 -2.44
CA TYR A 215 8.86 13.28 -3.32
C TYR A 215 9.91 13.42 -4.42
N TRP A 216 11.19 13.39 -4.06
CA TRP A 216 12.30 13.43 -5.02
C TRP A 216 12.19 12.31 -6.08
N TYR A 217 11.94 11.08 -5.65
CA TYR A 217 11.78 9.95 -6.57
C TYR A 217 10.61 10.15 -7.54
N LYS A 218 9.46 10.66 -7.06
CA LYS A 218 8.32 10.96 -7.93
C LYS A 218 8.66 12.02 -8.98
N GLN A 219 9.40 13.07 -8.61
CA GLN A 219 9.87 14.10 -9.55
C GLN A 219 10.78 13.52 -10.64
N VAL A 220 11.62 12.55 -10.30
CA VAL A 220 12.51 11.83 -11.23
C VAL A 220 11.74 10.95 -12.23
N GLN A 221 10.59 10.39 -11.84
CA GLN A 221 9.79 9.52 -12.69
C GLN A 221 8.89 10.27 -13.68
N GLN A 222 8.67 11.58 -13.51
CA GLN A 222 7.82 12.35 -14.41
C GLN A 222 8.47 12.52 -15.79
N PRO A 223 7.76 12.23 -16.91
CA PRO A 223 8.28 12.48 -18.25
C PRO A 223 8.52 13.97 -18.46
N GLY A 224 9.76 14.36 -18.80
CA GLY A 224 10.13 15.75 -19.10
C GLY A 224 10.95 16.46 -18.02
N THR A 225 11.17 15.86 -16.85
CA THR A 225 12.05 16.44 -15.83
C THR A 225 13.52 16.27 -16.25
N SER A 226 14.18 17.37 -16.62
CA SER A 226 15.63 17.42 -16.77
C SER A 226 16.29 17.31 -15.39
N ILE A 227 16.58 16.08 -14.96
CA ILE A 227 17.40 15.83 -13.78
C ILE A 227 18.76 16.49 -14.03
N PRO A 228 19.27 17.37 -13.15
CA PRO A 228 20.64 17.86 -13.26
C PRO A 228 21.58 16.66 -13.33
N ASP A 229 22.56 16.72 -14.24
CA ASP A 229 23.37 15.59 -14.71
C ASP A 229 24.40 15.09 -13.66
N MET A 230 23.92 14.71 -12.47
CA MET A 230 24.72 14.28 -11.33
C MET A 230 24.44 12.80 -11.04
N CYS A 231 25.23 11.92 -11.68
CA CYS A 231 25.50 10.49 -11.37
C CYS A 231 24.33 9.48 -11.15
N LEU A 232 23.07 9.89 -11.00
CA LEU A 232 22.02 9.02 -10.47
C LEU A 232 21.33 8.13 -11.51
N ARG A 233 21.29 8.54 -12.79
CA ARG A 233 20.61 7.76 -13.85
C ARG A 233 21.21 6.36 -14.06
N ARG A 234 22.52 6.17 -13.83
CA ARG A 234 23.20 4.88 -14.10
C ARG A 234 23.16 3.87 -12.95
N HIS A 235 22.96 4.29 -11.69
CA HIS A 235 22.99 3.37 -10.54
C HIS A 235 21.61 2.94 -10.05
N PHE A 236 20.58 3.79 -10.14
CA PHE A 236 19.24 3.42 -9.67
C PHE A 236 18.48 2.49 -10.63
N SER A 237 18.85 2.46 -11.92
CA SER A 237 18.12 1.69 -12.94
C SER A 237 18.33 0.17 -12.85
N ARG A 238 19.41 -0.33 -12.23
CA ARG A 238 19.77 -1.76 -12.32
C ARG A 238 19.81 -2.53 -11.00
N SER A 239 19.90 -1.87 -9.85
CA SER A 239 20.31 -2.57 -8.61
C SER A 239 19.36 -2.41 -7.40
N CYS A 240 18.39 -1.49 -7.42
CA CYS A 240 17.54 -1.20 -6.25
C CYS A 240 16.03 -1.17 -6.54
N THR A 241 15.58 -1.65 -7.69
CA THR A 241 14.23 -1.35 -8.17
C THR A 241 13.09 -2.05 -7.43
N PRO A 242 13.08 -3.36 -7.13
CA PRO A 242 11.91 -3.97 -6.49
C PRO A 242 11.88 -3.68 -4.99
N ALA A 243 12.99 -3.92 -4.28
CA ALA A 243 13.02 -3.81 -2.83
C ALA A 243 12.77 -2.38 -2.35
N PHE A 244 13.40 -1.37 -2.96
CA PHE A 244 13.19 0.03 -2.59
C PHE A 244 11.74 0.45 -2.88
N TYR A 245 11.18 0.01 -4.01
CA TYR A 245 9.81 0.33 -4.42
C TYR A 245 8.75 -0.22 -3.44
N TYR A 246 8.84 -1.52 -3.11
CA TYR A 246 7.95 -2.17 -2.15
C TYR A 246 8.15 -1.66 -0.71
N PHE A 247 9.39 -1.33 -0.34
CA PHE A 247 9.71 -0.92 1.03
C PHE A 247 9.18 0.48 1.37
N PHE A 248 9.31 1.43 0.45
CA PHE A 248 8.87 2.81 0.67
C PHE A 248 7.43 3.10 0.21
N SER A 249 6.74 2.10 -0.37
CA SER A 249 5.37 2.23 -0.91
C SER A 249 5.25 3.50 -1.77
N PHE A 250 5.90 3.51 -2.93
CA PHE A 250 5.87 4.68 -3.80
C PHE A 250 4.53 4.91 -4.52
N GLY A 251 3.58 3.98 -4.39
CA GLY A 251 2.30 4.00 -5.11
C GLY A 251 2.50 3.69 -6.60
N GLY A 252 1.55 2.96 -7.18
CA GLY A 252 1.54 2.58 -8.58
C GLY A 252 1.75 1.09 -8.83
N SER A 253 1.10 0.61 -9.89
CA SER A 253 1.40 -0.70 -10.47
C SER A 253 2.85 -0.69 -10.96
N THR A 254 3.68 -1.60 -10.45
CA THR A 254 4.97 -1.88 -11.09
C THR A 254 4.72 -2.28 -12.55
N PRO A 255 5.40 -1.66 -13.54
CA PRO A 255 5.52 -2.29 -14.83
C PRO A 255 6.39 -3.53 -14.61
N VAL A 256 5.77 -4.69 -14.79
CA VAL A 256 6.48 -5.96 -14.97
C VAL A 256 7.24 -5.90 -16.28
#